data_AF-A0A7C3QGF2-F1
#
_entry.id   AF-A0A7C3QGF2-F1
#
_cell.length_a   1.000
_cell.length_b   1.000
_cell.length_c   1.000
_cell.angle_alpha   90.00
_cell.angle_beta   90.00
_cell.angle_gamma   90.00
#
_symmetry.space_group_name_H-M   'P 1'
#
loop_
_entity.id
_entity.type
_entity.pdbx_description
1 polymer ?
#
loop_
_entity_poly.entity_id
_entity_poly.type
_entity_poly.pdbx_seq_one_letter_code
_entity_poly.pdbx_strand_id
1 'polypeptide(L)'
;MKKKIIFIFLLLIIVFIYLSRSKYIPRKTYASPNSEYILEVYEETGYKPFFSLVSEQGFAKAYVVLKNKQGKVLLEPHWYASCDFLIGDLMIDWDENRVYFTKFNYIDLKNYTFSCF
;
A
#
# COMPACT_ATOMS: atom_id res chain seq x y z
N MET A 1 16.64 -41.11 6.17
CA MET A 1 16.69 -39.88 7.00
C MET A 1 16.81 -38.59 6.19
N LYS A 2 17.73 -38.48 5.21
CA LYS A 2 17.97 -37.25 4.42
C LYS A 2 16.72 -36.63 3.75
N LYS A 3 15.82 -37.44 3.14
CA LYS A 3 14.58 -36.94 2.50
C LYS A 3 13.57 -36.31 3.47
N LYS A 4 13.50 -36.80 4.72
CA LYS A 4 12.61 -36.23 5.76
C LYS A 4 13.12 -34.88 6.25
N ILE A 5 14.44 -34.73 6.37
CA ILE A 5 15.09 -33.46 6.75
C ILE A 5 14.90 -32.40 5.66
N ILE A 6 15.04 -32.76 4.38
CA ILE A 6 14.78 -31.85 3.25
C ILE A 6 13.33 -31.36 3.24
N PHE A 7 12.36 -32.25 3.48
CA PHE A 7 10.95 -31.89 3.55
C PHE A 7 10.64 -30.91 4.69
N ILE A 8 11.22 -31.13 5.88
CA ILE A 8 11.08 -30.22 7.03
C ILE A 8 11.65 -28.83 6.71
N PHE A 9 12.84 -28.76 6.09
CA PHE A 9 13.44 -27.50 5.67
C PHE A 9 12.57 -26.73 4.66
N LEU A 10 12.01 -27.44 3.67
CA LEU A 10 11.09 -26.86 2.68
C LEU A 10 9.85 -26.26 3.35
N LEU A 11 9.27 -26.97 4.33
CA LEU A 11 8.11 -26.52 5.08
C LEU A 11 8.43 -25.28 5.92
N LEU A 12 9.60 -25.24 6.55
CA LEU A 12 10.08 -24.07 7.29
C LEU A 12 10.30 -22.87 6.38
N ILE A 13 10.82 -23.05 5.17
CA ILE A 13 10.97 -21.97 4.18
C ILE A 13 9.60 -21.41 3.78
N ILE A 14 8.61 -22.27 3.52
CA ILE A 14 7.25 -21.82 3.16
C ILE A 14 6.61 -21.04 4.32
N VAL A 15 6.72 -21.54 5.55
CA VAL A 15 6.21 -20.84 6.74
C VAL A 15 6.94 -19.51 6.95
N PHE A 16 8.26 -19.48 6.76
CA PHE A 16 9.05 -18.25 6.87
C PHE A 16 8.63 -17.23 5.81
N ILE A 17 8.45 -17.64 4.55
CA ILE A 17 7.92 -16.75 3.49
C ILE A 17 6.53 -16.23 3.84
N TYR A 18 5.65 -17.08 4.39
CA TYR A 18 4.31 -16.67 4.80
C TYR A 18 4.35 -15.63 5.94
N LEU A 19 5.19 -15.86 6.95
CA LEU A 19 5.35 -14.95 8.09
C LEU A 19 6.08 -13.65 7.72
N SER A 20 6.89 -13.66 6.65
CA SER A 20 7.63 -12.49 6.17
C SER A 20 6.81 -11.57 5.27
N ARG A 21 5.52 -11.86 5.03
CA ARG A 21 4.66 -10.96 4.26
C ARG A 21 4.38 -9.69 5.05
N SER A 22 4.68 -8.55 4.43
CA SER A 22 4.31 -7.23 4.91
C SER A 22 2.81 -7.15 5.21
N LYS A 23 2.48 -6.64 6.39
CA LYS A 23 1.09 -6.42 6.80
C LYS A 23 0.77 -4.96 6.64
N TYR A 24 -0.32 -4.64 5.95
CA TYR A 24 -0.79 -3.27 5.80
C TYR A 24 -2.04 -3.04 6.64
N ILE A 25 -2.15 -1.87 7.27
CA ILE A 25 -3.34 -1.46 8.02
C ILE A 25 -3.91 -0.16 7.44
N PRO A 26 -5.24 0.04 7.50
CA PRO A 26 -5.83 1.32 7.17
C PRO A 26 -5.30 2.41 8.11
N ARG A 27 -4.80 3.51 7.54
CA ARG A 27 -4.26 4.65 8.29
C ARG A 27 -5.22 5.82 8.33
N LYS A 28 -5.70 6.23 7.14
CA LYS A 28 -6.51 7.43 6.98
C LYS A 28 -7.33 7.38 5.70
N THR A 29 -8.43 8.12 5.69
CA THR A 29 -9.36 8.23 4.57
C THR A 29 -9.55 9.69 4.19
N TYR A 30 -9.66 9.96 2.90
CA TYR A 30 -9.87 11.29 2.33
C TYR A 30 -11.06 11.25 1.37
N ALA A 31 -12.07 12.08 1.61
CA ALA A 31 -13.19 12.23 0.68
C ALA A 31 -12.83 13.23 -0.42
N SER A 32 -13.37 13.03 -1.63
CA SER A 32 -13.30 14.03 -2.69
C SER A 32 -14.14 15.26 -2.35
N PRO A 33 -13.83 16.44 -2.92
CA PRO A 33 -14.60 17.67 -2.68
C PRO A 33 -16.10 17.54 -3.01
N ASN A 34 -16.44 16.71 -3.99
CA ASN A 34 -17.83 16.44 -4.40
C ASN A 34 -18.45 15.21 -3.70
N SER A 35 -17.75 14.58 -2.74
CA SER A 35 -18.20 13.38 -2.02
C SER A 35 -18.54 12.16 -2.88
N GLU A 36 -18.13 12.12 -4.15
CA GLU A 36 -18.32 10.94 -5.02
C GLU A 36 -17.29 9.84 -4.77
N TYR A 37 -16.09 10.20 -4.29
CA TYR A 37 -14.98 9.30 -4.11
C TYR A 37 -14.40 9.33 -2.70
N ILE A 38 -13.80 8.22 -2.33
CA ILE A 38 -13.12 8.00 -1.06
C ILE A 38 -11.76 7.40 -1.38
N LEU A 39 -10.69 8.06 -0.94
CA LEU A 39 -9.32 7.56 -1.03
C LEU A 39 -8.89 7.05 0.34
N GLU A 40 -8.66 5.74 0.46
CA GLU A 40 -8.14 5.12 1.67
C GLU A 40 -6.64 4.86 1.55
N VAL A 41 -5.89 5.26 2.58
CA VAL A 41 -4.44 5.05 2.67
C VAL A 41 -4.16 3.88 3.60
N TYR A 42 -3.37 2.94 3.11
CA TYR A 42 -2.90 1.77 3.85
C TYR A 42 -1.40 1.92 4.11
N GLU A 43 -0.98 1.73 5.35
CA GLU A 43 0.41 1.86 5.79
C GLU A 43 0.98 0.48 6.16
N GLU A 44 2.20 0.22 5.73
CA GLU A 44 2.95 -0.99 6.08
C GLU A 44 3.29 -0.99 7.57
N THR A 45 2.91 -2.07 8.24
CA THR A 45 3.20 -2.32 9.65
C THR A 45 4.26 -3.39 9.79
N GLY A 46 5.11 -3.23 10.80
CA GLY A 46 6.16 -4.20 11.10
C GLY A 46 7.45 -4.00 10.29
N TYR A 47 7.53 -2.98 9.42
CA TYR A 47 8.81 -2.54 8.87
C TYR A 47 9.63 -1.87 9.98
N LYS A 48 10.53 -2.62 10.60
CA LYS A 48 11.63 -2.10 11.40
C LYS A 48 12.91 -2.31 10.60
N PRO A 49 13.56 -1.25 10.09
CA PRO A 49 14.91 -1.41 9.57
C PRO A 49 15.75 -2.03 10.68
N PHE A 50 16.45 -3.13 10.40
CA PHE A 50 17.26 -3.87 11.39
C PHE A 50 18.34 -2.98 12.06
N PHE A 51 18.58 -1.78 11.54
CA PHE A 51 19.59 -0.83 11.99
C PHE A 51 19.07 0.58 12.35
N SER A 52 17.76 0.86 12.39
CA SER A 52 17.30 2.22 12.74
C SER A 52 17.09 2.39 14.24
N LEU A 53 17.93 3.25 14.84
CA LEU A 53 17.82 3.80 16.20
C LEU A 53 16.91 5.06 16.24
N VAL A 54 16.25 5.40 15.13
CA VAL A 54 15.46 6.63 15.02
C VAL A 54 13.99 6.26 14.92
N SER A 55 13.14 6.95 15.69
CA SER A 55 11.69 6.87 15.55
C SER A 55 11.28 7.48 14.21
N GLU A 56 11.41 6.69 13.15
CA GLU A 56 11.29 7.11 11.76
C GLU A 56 9.81 7.21 11.34
N GLN A 57 9.12 8.22 11.85
CA GLN A 57 7.85 8.66 11.28
C GLN A 57 8.10 9.04 9.81
N GLY A 58 7.39 8.38 8.87
CA GLY A 58 7.46 8.73 7.44
C GLY A 58 8.11 7.69 6.53
N PHE A 59 8.83 6.70 7.07
CA PHE A 59 9.60 5.73 6.26
C PHE A 59 8.84 4.42 5.96
N ALA A 60 7.67 4.22 6.54
CA ALA A 60 6.82 3.08 6.20
C ALA A 60 6.30 3.22 4.77
N LYS A 61 6.29 2.12 4.01
CA LYS A 61 5.61 2.09 2.73
C LYS A 61 4.11 2.25 2.92
N ALA A 62 3.45 2.82 1.95
CA ALA A 62 2.02 2.99 1.91
C ALA A 62 1.51 2.82 0.49
N TYR A 63 0.24 2.47 0.38
CA TYR A 63 -0.50 2.49 -0.87
C TYR A 63 -1.87 3.11 -0.65
N VAL A 64 -2.55 3.43 -1.74
CA VAL A 64 -3.93 3.95 -1.70
C VAL A 64 -4.91 3.04 -2.42
N VAL A 65 -6.15 3.06 -1.95
CA VAL A 65 -7.30 2.40 -2.56
C VAL A 65 -8.36 3.44 -2.84
N LEU A 66 -8.84 3.50 -4.08
CA LEU A 66 -9.95 4.35 -4.47
C LEU A 66 -11.26 3.58 -4.33
N LYS A 67 -12.22 4.19 -3.66
CA LYS A 67 -13.59 3.70 -3.50
C LYS A 67 -14.58 4.75 -3.95
N ASN A 68 -15.79 4.33 -4.30
CA ASN A 68 -16.92 5.25 -4.46
C ASN A 68 -17.56 5.60 -3.11
N LYS A 69 -18.53 6.52 -3.12
CA LYS A 69 -19.27 6.94 -1.91
C LYS A 69 -20.04 5.82 -1.19
N GLN A 70 -20.31 4.70 -1.84
CA GLN A 70 -20.92 3.50 -1.23
C GLN A 70 -19.87 2.53 -0.66
N GLY A 71 -18.58 2.86 -0.72
CA GLY A 71 -17.49 2.01 -0.25
C GLY A 71 -17.09 0.88 -1.19
N LYS A 72 -17.61 0.85 -2.44
CA LYS A 72 -17.18 -0.12 -3.45
C LYS A 72 -15.78 0.26 -3.95
N VAL A 73 -14.85 -0.70 -3.94
CA VAL A 73 -13.51 -0.53 -4.51
C VAL A 73 -13.62 -0.30 -6.02
N LEU A 74 -13.05 0.81 -6.47
CA LEU A 74 -12.92 1.18 -7.88
C LEU A 74 -11.52 0.86 -8.39
N LEU A 75 -10.50 1.09 -7.56
CA LEU A 75 -9.11 0.83 -7.89
C LEU A 75 -8.32 0.48 -6.64
N GLU A 76 -7.55 -0.61 -6.72
CA GLU A 76 -6.59 -1.02 -5.69
C GLU A 76 -5.30 -1.53 -6.35
N PRO A 77 -4.14 -1.44 -5.68
CA PRO A 77 -2.88 -1.91 -6.24
C PRO A 77 -2.88 -3.43 -6.40
N HIS A 78 -2.21 -3.92 -7.45
CA HIS A 78 -1.98 -5.34 -7.64
C HIS A 78 -0.64 -5.77 -7.04
N TRP A 79 -0.56 -7.04 -6.62
CA TRP A 79 0.65 -7.62 -6.00
C TRP A 79 1.90 -7.61 -6.89
N TYR A 80 1.75 -7.46 -8.22
CA TYR A 80 2.85 -7.40 -9.20
C TYR A 80 3.04 -6.01 -9.81
N ALA A 81 2.16 -5.06 -9.49
CA ALA A 81 2.18 -3.69 -9.99
C ALA A 81 1.68 -2.78 -8.86
N SER A 82 2.49 -2.67 -7.81
CA SER A 82 2.18 -1.86 -6.65
C SER A 82 2.58 -0.41 -6.90
N CYS A 83 1.69 0.51 -6.55
CA CYS A 83 1.97 1.94 -6.54
C CYS A 83 2.29 2.38 -5.11
N ASP A 84 3.35 1.79 -4.57
CA ASP A 84 3.76 2.04 -3.19
C ASP A 84 4.56 3.35 -3.12
N PHE A 85 4.41 4.08 -2.03
CA PHE A 85 5.14 5.31 -1.74
C PHE A 85 5.51 5.37 -0.25
N LEU A 86 6.42 6.27 0.14
CA LEU A 86 6.72 6.49 1.55
C LEU A 86 5.61 7.30 2.19
N ILE A 87 5.16 6.91 3.37
CA ILE A 87 4.04 7.59 4.04
C ILE A 87 4.35 9.07 4.37
N GLY A 88 5.63 9.43 4.49
CA GLY A 88 6.08 10.83 4.63
C GLY A 88 5.83 11.69 3.39
N ASP A 89 5.72 11.08 2.20
CA ASP A 89 5.44 11.75 0.93
C ASP A 89 3.94 11.92 0.66
N LEU A 90 3.08 11.48 1.60
CA LEU A 90 1.63 11.55 1.46
C LEU A 90 1.17 13.00 1.31
N MET A 91 0.63 13.33 0.14
CA MET A 91 0.07 14.62 -0.18
C MET A 91 -1.18 14.41 -1.02
N ILE A 92 -2.35 14.72 -0.45
CA ILE A 92 -3.63 14.54 -1.14
C ILE A 92 -4.04 15.85 -1.79
N ASP A 93 -4.20 15.81 -3.11
CA ASP A 93 -4.73 16.92 -3.89
C ASP A 93 -5.73 16.40 -4.93
N TRP A 94 -6.90 17.04 -5.01
CA TRP A 94 -7.99 16.64 -5.88
C TRP A 94 -8.11 17.62 -7.05
N ASP A 95 -8.01 17.07 -8.26
CA ASP A 95 -8.26 17.75 -9.52
C ASP A 95 -9.52 17.14 -10.18
N GLU A 96 -10.09 17.79 -11.19
CA GLU A 96 -11.34 17.37 -11.85
C GLU A 96 -11.30 15.90 -12.31
N ASN A 97 -10.15 15.45 -12.81
CA ASN A 97 -9.98 14.11 -13.39
C ASN A 97 -8.91 13.28 -12.69
N ARG A 98 -8.29 13.80 -11.62
CA ARG A 98 -7.15 13.15 -10.97
C ARG A 98 -7.21 13.32 -9.47
N VAL A 99 -6.67 12.35 -8.75
CA VAL A 99 -6.32 12.51 -7.34
C VAL A 99 -4.86 12.20 -7.14
N TYR A 100 -4.09 13.20 -6.74
CA TYR A 100 -2.70 13.05 -6.36
C TYR A 100 -2.66 12.52 -4.93
N PHE A 101 -1.78 11.56 -4.68
CA PHE A 101 -1.52 11.03 -3.34
C PHE A 101 -0.05 11.18 -2.92
N THR A 102 0.81 11.59 -3.85
CA THR A 102 2.12 12.20 -3.58
C THR A 102 2.29 13.39 -4.52
N LYS A 103 3.47 14.04 -4.47
CA LYS A 103 3.82 15.11 -5.41
C LYS A 103 3.77 14.68 -6.90
N PHE A 104 4.02 13.41 -7.19
CA PHE A 104 4.16 12.92 -8.57
C PHE A 104 3.16 11.81 -8.91
N ASN A 105 2.66 11.10 -7.90
CA ASN A 105 1.81 9.93 -8.10
C ASN A 105 0.35 10.30 -7.97
N TYR A 106 -0.45 9.81 -8.92
CA TYR A 106 -1.88 10.11 -8.99
C TYR A 106 -2.70 8.95 -9.55
N ILE A 107 -4.00 9.01 -9.30
CA ILE A 107 -5.00 8.14 -9.93
C ILE A 107 -5.74 8.97 -10.98
N ASP A 108 -5.84 8.45 -12.20
CA ASP A 108 -6.76 8.97 -13.22
C ASP A 108 -8.18 8.49 -12.89
N LEU A 109 -9.07 9.42 -12.53
CA LEU A 109 -10.45 9.13 -12.11
C LEU A 109 -11.35 8.71 -13.27
N LYS A 110 -10.97 9.02 -14.52
CA LYS A 110 -11.74 8.66 -15.71
C LYS A 110 -11.45 7.22 -16.13
N ASN A 111 -10.18 6.83 -16.09
CA ASN A 111 -9.71 5.53 -16.54
C ASN A 111 -9.53 4.51 -15.40
N TYR A 112 -9.57 4.96 -14.15
CA TYR A 112 -9.26 4.16 -12.96
C TYR A 112 -7.90 3.48 -13.06
N THR A 113 -6.86 4.27 -13.34
CA THR A 113 -5.48 3.79 -13.45
C THR A 113 -4.55 4.55 -12.54
N PHE A 114 -3.51 3.85 -12.05
CA PHE A 114 -2.42 4.47 -11.32
C PHE A 114 -1.38 5.06 -12.29
N SER A 115 -0.84 6.22 -11.94
CA SER A 115 0.37 6.79 -12.51
C SER A 115 1.38 7.00 -11.39
N CYS A 116 2.49 6.27 -11.45
CA CYS A 116 3.49 6.17 -10.39
C CYS A 116 4.88 6.36 -11.00
N PHE A 117 5.73 7.15 -10.34
CA PHE A 117 7.08 7.47 -10.77
C PHE A 117 8.12 7.11 -9.70
#